data_AF-A0A838E876-F1
#
_entry.id   AF-A0A838E876-F1
#
_cell.length_a   1.000
_cell.length_b   1.000
_cell.length_c   1.000
_cell.angle_alpha   90.00
_cell.angle_beta   90.00
_cell.angle_gamma   90.00
#
_symmetry.space_group_name_H-M   'P 1'
#
loop_
_entity.id
_entity.type
_entity.pdbx_description
1 polymer ?
#
loop_
_entity_poly.entity_id
_entity_poly.type
_entity_poly.pdbx_seq_one_letter_code
_entity_poly.pdbx_strand_id
1 'polypeptide(L)'
;MQVGERTGVGALLRHLRAQRAAPSPEAAFERAVEGVSDVTGSQRAAALLVGRDGRARVVHQRGLPDGGDWHASASELPGAAALVVGEGFESDHGLLPGGWPPPVHGASIDSAEHARGVLYTFDTGISQAGMAAVDVIASHLGAVLDRLELVGQLAARTAHTHQLLELTSEIAQRLDFSTLAQRIVDGITELTDFRVAVMTLRDGDRCRRLASSGLEDVRIGLETPFEKWKWLLQPDWLRGELSYLIPPDAPIEWSDVPDIPHSDDPDAWSADHALITTLLDGEGEIVGFLSVDEPHSGRLPDDDQIEQLELYARQVQVAFVNARLYDAARQAAERDSLTGLRNRRMFWADLEELISTGSAFALAVIDIDDFKGVNDQHGHAVGDQALRHVADRLVRSTRHTDRTYRVGGEEFVVLLPGSGATEAMAVLDRAAAALGAARDAVPALTLSTGIAEHSRHGRTGDALFNAADTAMYVAKRAGKGRVVLAS
;
A
#
# COMPACT_ATOMS: atom_id res chain seq x y z
N MET A 1 -65.98 3.30 14.75
CA MET A 1 -64.74 2.59 15.14
C MET A 1 -63.80 2.29 13.95
N GLN A 2 -64.27 2.14 12.70
CA GLN A 2 -63.42 1.77 11.55
C GLN A 2 -62.67 2.92 10.82
N VAL A 3 -62.93 4.20 11.12
CA VAL A 3 -62.27 5.34 10.42
C VAL A 3 -60.99 5.81 11.11
N GLY A 4 -60.90 5.68 12.44
CA GLY A 4 -59.73 6.09 13.23
C GLY A 4 -58.51 5.17 13.12
N GLU A 5 -58.72 3.86 12.96
CA GLU A 5 -57.63 2.87 12.77
C GLU A 5 -56.94 3.01 11.41
N ARG A 6 -57.68 3.40 10.35
CA ARG A 6 -57.12 3.64 9.01
C ARG A 6 -56.18 4.86 8.95
N THR A 7 -56.42 5.88 9.77
CA THR A 7 -55.54 7.06 9.87
C THR A 7 -54.25 6.80 10.63
N GLY A 8 -54.27 5.97 11.68
CA GLY A 8 -53.08 5.63 12.47
C GLY A 8 -52.05 4.78 11.72
N VAL A 9 -52.51 3.73 11.01
CA VAL A 9 -51.63 2.89 10.17
C VAL A 9 -51.04 3.69 9.00
N GLY A 10 -51.83 4.58 8.40
CA GLY A 10 -51.37 5.47 7.33
C GLY A 10 -50.31 6.47 7.80
N ALA A 11 -50.43 7.00 9.01
CA ALA A 11 -49.41 7.85 9.62
C ALA A 11 -48.12 7.06 9.90
N LEU A 12 -48.22 5.91 10.56
CA LEU A 12 -47.08 5.04 10.85
C LEU A 12 -46.29 4.69 9.58
N LEU A 13 -46.96 4.24 8.52
CA LEU A 13 -46.29 3.91 7.25
C LEU A 13 -45.61 5.11 6.60
N ARG A 14 -46.12 6.34 6.77
CA ARG A 14 -45.44 7.56 6.29
C ARG A 14 -44.15 7.81 7.07
N HIS A 15 -44.17 7.68 8.39
CA HIS A 15 -42.98 7.90 9.22
C HIS A 15 -41.91 6.83 9.00
N LEU A 16 -42.29 5.55 8.85
CA LEU A 16 -41.32 4.49 8.53
C LEU A 16 -40.64 4.75 7.17
N ARG A 17 -41.38 5.22 6.16
CA ARG A 17 -40.79 5.61 4.87
C ARG A 17 -39.87 6.83 4.99
N ALA A 18 -40.26 7.82 5.79
CA ALA A 18 -39.43 8.99 6.04
C ALA A 18 -38.15 8.62 6.78
N GLN A 19 -38.21 7.80 7.83
CA GLN A 19 -37.03 7.31 8.55
C GLN A 19 -36.10 6.51 7.66
N ARG A 20 -36.63 5.62 6.82
CA ARG A 20 -35.84 4.87 5.84
C ARG A 20 -35.08 5.77 4.86
N ALA A 21 -35.62 6.94 4.55
CA ALA A 21 -34.98 7.94 3.70
C ALA A 21 -34.11 8.95 4.46
N ALA A 22 -33.76 8.68 5.73
CA ALA A 22 -32.87 9.55 6.50
C ALA A 22 -31.45 9.56 5.89
N PRO A 23 -30.83 10.75 5.73
CA PRO A 23 -29.47 10.86 5.20
C PRO A 23 -28.37 10.67 6.26
N SER A 24 -28.70 10.76 7.54
CA SER A 24 -27.76 10.60 8.66
C SER A 24 -28.45 9.98 9.87
N PRO A 25 -27.69 9.47 10.85
CA PRO A 25 -28.23 8.98 12.12
C PRO A 25 -29.08 10.04 12.83
N GLU A 26 -28.64 11.29 12.91
CA GLU A 26 -29.37 12.39 13.57
C GLU A 26 -30.74 12.62 12.95
N ALA A 27 -30.80 12.64 11.61
CA ALA A 27 -32.06 12.79 10.89
C ALA A 27 -32.99 11.57 11.06
N ALA A 28 -32.44 10.38 11.30
CA ALA A 28 -33.23 9.19 11.61
C ALA A 28 -33.87 9.28 13.00
N PHE A 29 -33.12 9.75 14.01
CA PHE A 29 -33.61 9.97 15.36
C PHE A 29 -34.68 11.07 15.42
N GLU A 30 -34.46 12.20 14.74
CA GLU A 30 -35.45 13.28 14.62
C GLU A 30 -36.79 12.76 14.07
N ARG A 31 -36.75 12.07 12.93
CA ARG A 31 -37.94 11.48 12.29
C ARG A 31 -38.61 10.38 13.13
N ALA A 32 -37.86 9.73 14.02
CA ALA A 32 -38.40 8.78 14.98
C ALA A 32 -39.20 9.45 16.10
N VAL A 33 -38.65 10.49 16.70
CA VAL A 33 -39.33 11.27 17.74
C VAL A 33 -40.57 11.96 17.18
N GLU A 34 -40.50 12.54 15.98
CA GLU A 34 -41.68 13.10 15.30
C GLU A 34 -42.75 12.05 15.02
N GLY A 35 -42.35 10.87 14.52
CA GLY A 35 -43.26 9.77 14.26
C GLY A 35 -43.98 9.29 15.51
N VAL A 36 -43.29 9.21 16.64
CA VAL A 36 -43.90 8.88 17.94
C VAL A 36 -44.94 9.92 18.33
N SER A 37 -44.62 11.21 18.23
CA SER A 37 -45.59 12.28 18.53
C SER A 37 -46.85 12.18 17.66
N ASP A 38 -46.70 11.91 16.36
CA ASP A 38 -47.82 11.89 15.42
C ASP A 38 -48.71 10.63 15.56
N VAL A 39 -48.12 9.46 15.86
CA VAL A 39 -48.91 8.20 16.02
C VAL A 39 -49.53 8.06 17.41
N THR A 40 -48.94 8.67 18.43
CA THR A 40 -49.46 8.62 19.81
C THR A 40 -50.31 9.84 20.18
N GLY A 41 -50.15 10.96 19.47
CA GLY A 41 -50.70 12.27 19.86
C GLY A 41 -49.91 12.96 20.96
N SER A 42 -48.83 12.34 21.46
CA SER A 42 -48.00 12.89 22.53
C SER A 42 -47.22 14.12 22.04
N GLN A 43 -47.32 15.21 22.78
CA GLN A 43 -46.50 16.41 22.58
C GLN A 43 -45.09 16.23 23.13
N ARG A 44 -44.84 15.18 23.92
CA ARG A 44 -43.58 14.90 24.59
C ARG A 44 -43.02 13.53 24.21
N ALA A 45 -41.85 13.52 23.58
CA ALA A 45 -41.14 12.32 23.15
C ALA A 45 -39.63 12.54 23.11
N ALA A 46 -38.85 11.48 23.29
CA ALA A 46 -37.39 11.56 23.26
C ALA A 46 -36.75 10.24 22.82
N ALA A 47 -35.58 10.33 22.19
CA ALA A 47 -34.74 9.20 21.85
C ALA A 47 -33.39 9.32 22.57
N LEU A 48 -33.02 8.24 23.26
CA LEU A 48 -31.75 8.11 23.96
C LEU A 48 -30.92 7.00 23.31
N LEU A 49 -29.61 7.18 23.31
CA LEU A 49 -28.65 6.20 22.81
C LEU A 49 -27.58 5.93 23.85
N VAL A 50 -27.23 4.66 24.03
CA VAL A 50 -26.10 4.24 24.87
C VAL A 50 -24.89 4.04 23.97
N GLY A 51 -23.81 4.76 24.28
CA GLY A 51 -22.51 4.60 23.63
C GLY A 51 -21.81 3.30 24.04
N ARG A 52 -20.73 2.96 23.32
CA ARG A 52 -19.89 1.79 23.65
C ARG A 52 -19.22 1.89 25.03
N ASP A 53 -19.08 3.11 25.56
CA ASP A 53 -18.59 3.40 26.90
C ASP A 53 -19.63 3.10 28.01
N GLY A 54 -20.81 2.59 27.64
CA GLY A 54 -21.91 2.28 28.53
C GLY A 54 -22.68 3.50 29.02
N ARG A 55 -22.42 4.70 28.47
CA ARG A 55 -23.12 5.93 28.84
C ARG A 55 -24.28 6.21 27.90
N ALA A 56 -25.45 6.41 28.48
CA ALA A 56 -26.63 6.95 27.79
C ALA A 56 -26.46 8.44 27.51
N ARG A 57 -27.03 8.93 26.41
CA ARG A 57 -27.21 10.37 26.14
C ARG A 57 -28.52 10.62 25.41
N VAL A 58 -29.05 11.83 25.53
CA VAL A 58 -30.18 12.27 24.70
C VAL A 58 -29.67 12.59 23.29
N VAL A 59 -30.28 11.97 22.27
CA VAL A 59 -29.92 12.22 20.87
C VAL A 59 -30.89 13.20 20.23
N HIS A 60 -32.18 13.07 20.56
CA HIS A 60 -33.21 13.99 20.10
C HIS A 60 -34.39 14.02 21.07
N GLN A 61 -35.05 15.18 21.20
CA GLN A 61 -36.18 15.37 22.12
C GLN A 61 -37.19 16.37 21.56
N ARG A 62 -38.46 16.22 21.97
CA ARG A 62 -39.55 17.12 21.61
C ARG A 62 -40.45 17.40 22.81
N GLY A 63 -40.79 18.66 23.02
CA GLY A 63 -41.72 19.10 24.07
C GLY A 63 -41.21 18.92 25.51
N LEU A 64 -39.94 18.56 25.69
CA LEU A 64 -39.28 18.37 26.97
C LEU A 64 -38.25 19.50 27.23
N PRO A 65 -37.98 19.83 28.51
CA PRO A 65 -36.85 20.71 28.85
C PRO A 65 -35.55 20.17 28.27
N ASP A 66 -34.65 21.05 27.83
CA ASP A 66 -33.37 20.66 27.23
C ASP A 66 -32.62 19.68 28.14
N GLY A 67 -32.37 18.47 27.63
CA GLY A 67 -31.66 17.43 28.35
C GLY A 67 -30.16 17.69 28.44
N GLY A 68 -29.59 18.53 27.56
CA GLY A 68 -28.17 18.89 27.56
C GLY A 68 -27.20 17.69 27.56
N ASP A 69 -26.01 17.88 28.13
CA ASP A 69 -24.96 16.85 28.35
C ASP A 69 -25.33 15.91 29.53
N TRP A 70 -26.56 15.44 29.57
CA TRP A 70 -26.99 14.45 30.55
C TRP A 70 -26.54 13.05 30.13
N HIS A 71 -25.94 12.33 31.08
CA HIS A 71 -25.49 10.96 30.92
C HIS A 71 -25.88 10.09 32.11
N ALA A 72 -26.29 8.85 31.83
CA ALA A 72 -26.56 7.80 32.84
C ALA A 72 -25.96 6.46 32.40
N SER A 73 -25.84 5.50 33.32
CA SER A 73 -25.36 4.17 32.95
C SER A 73 -26.43 3.37 32.21
N ALA A 74 -26.04 2.57 31.23
CA ALA A 74 -26.93 1.70 30.45
C ALA A 74 -27.78 0.76 31.32
N SER A 75 -27.24 0.28 32.46
CA SER A 75 -27.95 -0.60 33.39
C SER A 75 -29.07 0.10 34.18
N GLU A 76 -29.08 1.42 34.16
CA GLU A 76 -30.00 2.27 34.92
C GLU A 76 -31.20 2.73 34.06
N LEU A 77 -31.11 2.60 32.73
CA LEU A 77 -32.19 3.01 31.83
C LEU A 77 -33.39 2.03 31.89
N PRO A 78 -34.61 2.55 32.07
CA PRO A 78 -35.83 1.74 31.97
C PRO A 78 -36.03 1.18 30.56
N GLY A 79 -35.84 -0.12 30.37
CA GLY A 79 -36.17 -0.80 29.11
C GLY A 79 -37.68 -0.94 28.89
N ALA A 80 -38.09 -1.38 27.69
CA ALA A 80 -39.49 -1.66 27.36
C ALA A 80 -40.18 -2.65 28.31
N ALA A 81 -39.41 -3.57 28.91
CA ALA A 81 -39.90 -4.53 29.89
C ALA A 81 -40.14 -3.94 31.30
N ALA A 82 -39.62 -2.74 31.59
CA ALA A 82 -39.69 -2.11 32.91
C ALA A 82 -40.83 -1.09 33.07
N LEU A 83 -41.49 -0.69 31.98
CA LEU A 83 -42.51 0.37 31.96
C LEU A 83 -43.91 -0.23 31.78
N VAL A 84 -44.51 -0.69 32.89
CA VAL A 84 -45.96 -0.94 32.96
C VAL A 84 -46.58 0.25 33.69
N VAL A 85 -47.41 1.02 32.99
CA VAL A 85 -48.11 2.18 33.57
C VAL A 85 -49.14 1.70 34.60
N GLY A 86 -48.86 1.95 35.87
CA GLY A 86 -49.79 1.77 36.98
C GLY A 86 -49.08 1.29 38.23
N GLU A 87 -48.67 2.23 39.08
CA GLU A 87 -48.02 2.04 40.40
C GLU A 87 -46.51 1.71 40.35
N GLY A 88 -45.66 2.74 40.54
CA GLY A 88 -44.30 2.53 41.08
C GLY A 88 -43.11 3.23 40.40
N PHE A 89 -43.29 4.09 39.39
CA PHE A 89 -42.15 4.84 38.82
C PHE A 89 -41.93 6.14 39.61
N GLU A 90 -41.15 6.07 40.70
CA GLU A 90 -40.67 7.27 41.41
C GLU A 90 -39.50 7.89 40.63
N SER A 91 -39.68 9.11 40.15
CA SER A 91 -38.71 9.89 39.35
C SER A 91 -37.49 10.39 40.16
N ASP A 92 -37.22 9.82 41.33
CA ASP A 92 -36.25 10.33 42.32
C ASP A 92 -34.85 9.69 42.20
N HIS A 93 -34.65 8.81 41.21
CA HIS A 93 -33.34 8.32 40.82
C HIS A 93 -32.99 9.00 39.50
N GLY A 94 -31.78 9.55 39.34
CA GLY A 94 -31.30 10.35 38.19
C GLY A 94 -31.22 9.61 36.84
N LEU A 95 -32.24 8.82 36.51
CA LEU A 95 -32.40 7.92 35.36
C LEU A 95 -32.85 8.64 34.10
N LEU A 96 -33.34 9.87 34.22
CA LEU A 96 -33.68 10.78 33.12
C LEU A 96 -33.17 12.19 33.43
N PRO A 97 -33.02 13.06 32.42
CA PRO A 97 -32.66 14.45 32.65
C PRO A 97 -33.60 15.16 33.63
N GLY A 98 -33.03 16.04 34.45
CA GLY A 98 -33.78 16.75 35.49
C GLY A 98 -34.95 17.56 34.91
N GLY A 99 -36.14 17.41 35.51
CA GLY A 99 -37.35 18.11 35.07
C GLY A 99 -38.15 17.38 33.99
N TRP A 100 -37.72 16.18 33.56
CA TRP A 100 -38.53 15.32 32.70
C TRP A 100 -39.60 14.58 33.53
N PRO A 101 -40.84 14.47 33.00
CA PRO A 101 -41.87 13.63 33.62
C PRO A 101 -41.52 12.13 33.47
N PRO A 102 -42.14 11.24 34.27
CA PRO A 102 -42.01 9.80 34.05
C PRO A 102 -42.56 9.41 32.68
N PRO A 103 -41.88 8.53 31.92
CA PRO A 103 -42.35 8.09 30.62
C PRO A 103 -43.57 7.18 30.77
N VAL A 104 -44.46 7.25 29.79
CA VAL A 104 -45.69 6.44 29.70
C VAL A 104 -45.43 5.16 28.92
N HIS A 105 -44.53 5.18 27.93
CA HIS A 105 -44.07 3.98 27.23
C HIS A 105 -42.64 4.18 26.73
N GLY A 106 -41.87 3.10 26.71
CA GLY A 106 -40.50 3.05 26.22
C GLY A 106 -40.29 1.83 25.34
N ALA A 107 -39.60 2.00 24.21
CA ALA A 107 -39.28 0.93 23.28
C ALA A 107 -37.78 0.83 23.03
N SER A 108 -37.23 -0.38 23.04
CA SER A 108 -35.79 -0.61 22.76
C SER A 108 -35.48 -0.34 21.30
N ILE A 109 -34.36 0.33 21.05
CA ILE A 109 -33.74 0.48 19.75
C ILE A 109 -32.57 -0.50 19.74
N ASP A 110 -32.76 -1.63 19.06
CA ASP A 110 -31.74 -2.67 18.94
C ASP A 110 -30.97 -2.47 17.63
N SER A 111 -29.67 -2.19 17.75
CA SER A 111 -28.69 -2.11 16.65
C SER A 111 -27.54 -3.08 16.98
N ALA A 112 -26.95 -3.70 15.96
CA ALA A 112 -25.86 -4.67 16.17
C ALA A 112 -24.59 -4.01 16.75
N GLU A 113 -24.40 -2.72 16.48
CA GLU A 113 -23.19 -1.93 16.75
C GLU A 113 -23.38 -0.96 17.91
N HIS A 114 -24.55 -0.33 18.01
CA HIS A 114 -24.89 0.59 19.09
C HIS A 114 -25.57 -0.20 20.21
N ALA A 115 -24.89 -0.30 21.36
CA ALA A 115 -25.32 -1.09 22.51
C ALA A 115 -26.59 -0.52 23.19
N ARG A 116 -27.75 -0.65 22.55
CA ARG A 116 -29.12 -0.33 23.02
C ARG A 116 -29.45 1.16 23.12
N GLY A 117 -30.44 1.60 22.36
CA GLY A 117 -31.13 2.88 22.57
C GLY A 117 -32.53 2.68 23.15
N VAL A 118 -33.17 3.77 23.59
CA VAL A 118 -34.58 3.74 24.02
C VAL A 118 -35.34 4.92 23.44
N LEU A 119 -36.54 4.65 22.92
CA LEU A 119 -37.47 5.65 22.42
C LEU A 119 -38.65 5.79 23.39
N TYR A 120 -38.85 6.99 23.94
CA TYR A 120 -39.86 7.29 24.94
C TYR A 120 -40.98 8.19 24.45
N THR A 121 -42.14 8.01 25.08
CA THR A 121 -43.28 8.93 25.05
C THR A 121 -43.80 9.19 26.46
N PHE A 122 -44.28 10.40 26.74
CA PHE A 122 -44.50 10.89 28.11
C PHE A 122 -45.94 11.35 28.41
N ASP A 123 -46.81 11.50 27.41
CA ASP A 123 -48.19 11.93 27.64
C ASP A 123 -49.12 10.75 27.93
N THR A 124 -50.02 10.91 28.91
CA THR A 124 -51.00 9.89 29.30
C THR A 124 -52.15 9.80 28.28
N GLY A 125 -52.84 8.65 28.23
CA GLY A 125 -54.00 8.47 27.34
C GLY A 125 -53.67 7.91 25.95
N ILE A 126 -52.44 7.40 25.77
CA ILE A 126 -51.99 6.73 24.54
C ILE A 126 -52.73 5.39 24.40
N SER A 127 -53.26 5.12 23.22
CA SER A 127 -53.93 3.85 22.93
C SER A 127 -52.95 2.68 22.84
N GLN A 128 -53.42 1.44 23.03
CA GLN A 128 -52.59 0.24 22.85
C GLN A 128 -51.99 0.16 21.42
N ALA A 129 -52.73 0.61 20.40
CA ALA A 129 -52.23 0.70 19.04
C ALA A 129 -51.13 1.77 18.89
N GLY A 130 -51.20 2.87 19.65
CA GLY A 130 -50.17 3.90 19.70
C GLY A 130 -48.88 3.40 20.35
N MET A 131 -48.97 2.67 21.47
CA MET A 131 -47.81 2.02 22.11
C MET A 131 -47.13 1.02 21.16
N ALA A 132 -47.91 0.14 20.53
CA ALA A 132 -47.39 -0.80 19.54
C ALA A 132 -46.73 -0.09 18.33
N ALA A 133 -47.23 1.09 17.94
CA ALA A 133 -46.60 1.89 16.89
C ALA A 133 -45.24 2.46 17.31
N VAL A 134 -45.06 2.80 18.60
CA VAL A 134 -43.74 3.21 19.14
C VAL A 134 -42.74 2.06 19.05
N ASP A 135 -43.15 0.83 19.38
CA ASP A 135 -42.28 -0.36 19.30
C ASP A 135 -41.82 -0.62 17.86
N VAL A 136 -42.74 -0.50 16.90
CA VAL A 136 -42.43 -0.67 15.47
C VAL A 136 -41.48 0.43 14.98
N ILE A 137 -41.67 1.68 15.41
CA ILE A 137 -40.78 2.79 15.06
C ILE A 137 -39.37 2.55 15.64
N ALA A 138 -39.25 2.13 16.89
CA ALA A 138 -37.97 1.88 17.54
C ALA A 138 -37.20 0.73 16.88
N SER A 139 -37.89 -0.38 16.57
CA SER A 139 -37.29 -1.51 15.85
C SER A 139 -36.84 -1.11 14.43
N HIS A 140 -37.64 -0.31 13.72
CA HIS A 140 -37.26 0.15 12.38
C HIS A 140 -36.08 1.13 12.41
N LEU A 141 -36.01 1.99 13.42
CA LEU A 141 -34.90 2.89 13.64
C LEU A 141 -33.57 2.12 13.81
N GLY A 142 -33.57 1.04 14.62
CA GLY A 142 -32.39 0.17 14.77
C GLY A 142 -31.85 -0.34 13.43
N ALA A 143 -32.74 -0.89 12.59
CA ALA A 143 -32.36 -1.38 11.26
C ALA A 143 -31.90 -0.25 10.30
N VAL A 144 -32.42 0.97 10.45
CA VAL A 144 -31.99 2.13 9.64
C VAL A 144 -30.59 2.58 10.05
N LEU A 145 -30.26 2.55 11.35
CA LEU A 145 -28.94 2.89 11.87
C LEU A 145 -27.89 1.89 11.37
N ASP A 146 -28.14 0.59 11.50
CA ASP A 146 -27.25 -0.47 11.01
C ASP A 146 -26.94 -0.30 9.51
N ARG A 147 -27.96 0.07 8.71
CA ARG A 147 -27.79 0.33 7.28
C ARG A 147 -26.93 1.58 7.01
N LEU A 148 -27.18 2.68 7.71
CA LEU A 148 -26.45 3.93 7.49
C LEU A 148 -24.98 3.77 7.81
N GLU A 149 -24.67 3.00 8.85
CA GLU A 149 -23.31 2.62 9.22
C GLU A 149 -22.64 1.76 8.14
N LEU A 150 -23.31 0.70 7.67
CA LEU A 150 -22.80 -0.14 6.59
C LEU A 150 -22.52 0.66 5.32
N VAL A 151 -23.39 1.62 4.97
CA VAL A 151 -23.19 2.52 3.83
C VAL A 151 -21.99 3.45 4.06
N GLY A 152 -21.79 3.97 5.26
CA GLY A 152 -20.64 4.78 5.63
C GLY A 152 -19.32 4.00 5.51
N GLN A 153 -19.29 2.77 6.05
CA GLN A 153 -18.14 1.86 5.95
C GLN A 153 -17.83 1.52 4.49
N LEU A 154 -18.84 1.20 3.68
CA LEU A 154 -18.67 0.93 2.25
C LEU A 154 -18.18 2.16 1.48
N ALA A 155 -18.67 3.36 1.80
CA ALA A 155 -18.24 4.60 1.16
C ALA A 155 -16.78 4.94 1.50
N ALA A 156 -16.39 4.82 2.77
CA ALA A 156 -15.00 5.00 3.22
C ALA A 156 -14.06 4.00 2.53
N ARG A 157 -14.45 2.71 2.49
CA ARG A 157 -13.68 1.66 1.82
C ARG A 157 -13.57 1.90 0.32
N THR A 158 -14.62 2.37 -0.33
CA THR A 158 -14.64 2.67 -1.78
C THR A 158 -13.79 3.90 -2.11
N ALA A 159 -13.89 4.99 -1.34
CA ALA A 159 -13.10 6.20 -1.54
C ALA A 159 -11.59 5.94 -1.33
N HIS A 160 -11.24 5.19 -0.29
CA HIS A 160 -9.86 4.78 -0.01
C HIS A 160 -9.31 3.86 -1.11
N THR A 161 -10.11 2.92 -1.60
CA THR A 161 -9.72 2.02 -2.71
C THR A 161 -9.53 2.79 -4.02
N HIS A 162 -10.36 3.80 -4.31
CA HIS A 162 -10.24 4.63 -5.51
C HIS A 162 -9.00 5.54 -5.49
N GLN A 163 -8.70 6.18 -4.34
CA GLN A 163 -7.47 6.97 -4.20
C GLN A 163 -6.22 6.10 -4.36
N LEU A 164 -6.24 4.86 -3.85
CA LEU A 164 -5.13 3.93 -4.03
C LEU A 164 -5.01 3.36 -5.45
N LEU A 165 -6.12 3.15 -6.16
CA LEU A 165 -6.12 2.70 -7.55
C LEU A 165 -5.61 3.77 -8.52
N GLU A 166 -5.97 5.04 -8.30
CA GLU A 166 -5.44 6.16 -9.09
C GLU A 166 -3.95 6.37 -8.81
N LEU A 167 -3.51 6.27 -7.54
CA LEU A 167 -2.09 6.30 -7.20
C LEU A 167 -1.32 5.11 -7.79
N THR A 168 -1.83 3.88 -7.71
CA THR A 168 -1.12 2.68 -8.22
C THR A 168 -1.03 2.64 -9.75
N SER A 169 -2.05 3.12 -10.48
CA SER A 169 -2.02 3.13 -11.95
C SER A 169 -1.11 4.22 -12.54
N GLU A 170 -0.94 5.36 -11.88
CA GLU A 170 0.02 6.40 -12.32
C GLU A 170 1.47 6.08 -11.88
N ILE A 171 1.64 5.43 -10.72
CA ILE A 171 2.96 5.07 -10.17
C ILE A 171 3.58 3.87 -10.92
N ALA A 172 2.82 2.81 -11.20
CA ALA A 172 3.35 1.60 -11.85
C ALA A 172 3.80 1.84 -13.31
N GLN A 173 3.30 2.88 -13.97
CA GLN A 173 3.65 3.20 -15.36
C GLN A 173 4.91 4.07 -15.49
N ARG A 174 5.43 4.66 -14.40
CA ARG A 174 6.52 5.67 -14.47
C ARG A 174 7.59 5.60 -13.38
N LEU A 175 7.35 4.97 -12.23
CA LEU A 175 8.30 5.01 -11.13
C LEU A 175 9.14 3.74 -11.03
N ASP A 176 10.42 3.92 -10.69
CA ASP A 176 11.26 2.84 -10.23
C ASP A 176 10.74 2.28 -8.89
N PHE A 177 11.10 1.03 -8.62
CA PHE A 177 10.68 0.29 -7.44
C PHE A 177 11.07 0.96 -6.11
N SER A 178 12.21 1.65 -6.08
CA SER A 178 12.71 2.37 -4.91
C SER A 178 11.83 3.58 -4.57
N THR A 179 11.31 4.27 -5.59
CA THR A 179 10.46 5.45 -5.41
C THR A 179 9.09 5.06 -4.88
N LEU A 180 8.54 3.92 -5.31
CA LEU A 180 7.32 3.37 -4.72
C LEU A 180 7.55 3.03 -3.24
N ALA A 181 8.64 2.34 -2.91
CA ALA A 181 8.99 2.01 -1.53
C ALA A 181 9.12 3.27 -0.65
N GLN A 182 9.75 4.34 -1.18
CA GLN A 182 9.86 5.62 -0.47
C GLN A 182 8.49 6.26 -0.21
N ARG A 183 7.63 6.37 -1.24
CA ARG A 183 6.28 6.93 -1.08
C ARG A 183 5.43 6.17 -0.06
N ILE A 184 5.65 4.86 0.04
CA ILE A 184 4.94 4.03 1.01
C ILE A 184 5.37 4.38 2.44
N VAL A 185 6.68 4.43 2.72
CA VAL A 185 7.15 4.78 4.07
C VAL A 185 6.82 6.22 4.45
N ASP A 186 6.84 7.15 3.48
CA ASP A 186 6.39 8.54 3.69
C ASP A 186 4.89 8.55 4.08
N GLY A 187 4.05 7.84 3.31
CA GLY A 187 2.62 7.73 3.58
C GLY A 187 2.29 7.09 4.93
N ILE A 188 3.11 6.15 5.42
CA ILE A 188 2.94 5.58 6.77
C ILE A 188 3.17 6.65 7.83
N THR A 189 4.25 7.41 7.72
CA THR A 189 4.54 8.50 8.67
C THR A 189 3.54 9.66 8.58
N GLU A 190 2.86 9.83 7.45
CA GLU A 190 1.81 10.85 7.27
C GLU A 190 0.43 10.42 7.77
N LEU A 191 0.11 9.12 7.71
CA LEU A 191 -1.25 8.59 7.95
C LEU A 191 -1.40 7.82 9.26
N THR A 192 -0.29 7.49 9.93
CA THR A 192 -0.29 6.72 11.18
C THR A 192 0.29 7.54 12.33
N ASP A 193 0.19 7.02 13.56
CA ASP A 193 0.77 7.69 14.73
C ASP A 193 2.31 7.59 14.77
N PHE A 194 2.99 6.91 13.83
CA PHE A 194 4.44 6.67 13.91
C PHE A 194 5.26 7.75 13.21
N ARG A 195 6.33 8.23 13.84
CA ARG A 195 7.27 9.19 13.24
C ARG A 195 8.25 8.53 12.29
N VAL A 196 8.55 7.25 12.53
CA VAL A 196 9.56 6.51 11.80
C VAL A 196 8.89 5.34 11.09
N ALA A 197 9.26 5.14 9.83
CA ALA A 197 8.89 3.96 9.06
C ALA A 197 10.07 3.48 8.21
N VAL A 198 10.33 2.18 8.20
CA VAL A 198 11.40 1.54 7.43
C VAL A 198 10.85 0.34 6.69
N MET A 199 11.11 0.28 5.39
CA MET A 199 10.76 -0.87 4.56
C MET A 199 12.00 -1.71 4.26
N THR A 200 11.91 -3.01 4.55
CA THR A 200 12.94 -4.00 4.27
C THR A 200 12.35 -5.13 3.43
N LEU A 201 13.07 -5.58 2.41
CA LEU A 201 12.60 -6.66 1.53
C LEU A 201 13.45 -7.89 1.61
N ARG A 202 12.81 -9.03 1.47
CA ARG A 202 13.48 -10.32 1.34
C ARG A 202 13.79 -10.62 -0.12
N ASP A 203 15.04 -10.97 -0.37
CA ASP A 203 15.53 -11.59 -1.59
C ASP A 203 16.30 -12.86 -1.21
N GLY A 204 15.67 -14.02 -1.41
CA GLY A 204 16.20 -15.31 -0.96
C GLY A 204 16.42 -15.40 0.56
N ASP A 205 17.68 -15.53 0.97
CA ASP A 205 18.11 -15.60 2.37
C ASP A 205 18.56 -14.25 2.95
N ARG A 206 18.47 -13.17 2.17
CA ARG A 206 18.84 -11.82 2.58
C ARG A 206 17.63 -10.91 2.67
N CYS A 207 17.74 -9.93 3.56
CA CYS A 207 16.80 -8.85 3.73
C CYS A 207 17.53 -7.53 3.51
N ARG A 208 17.08 -6.73 2.54
CA ARG A 208 17.69 -5.46 2.13
C ARG A 208 16.77 -4.29 2.46
N ARG A 209 17.30 -3.30 3.19
CA ARG A 209 16.59 -2.05 3.51
C ARG A 209 16.41 -1.23 2.23
N LEU A 210 15.17 -0.88 1.89
CA LEU A 210 14.86 -0.16 0.65
C LEU A 210 14.58 1.32 0.85
N ALA A 211 13.84 1.65 1.90
CA ALA A 211 13.34 3.00 2.13
C ALA A 211 13.17 3.25 3.62
N SER A 212 13.24 4.52 3.99
CA SER A 212 12.97 5.00 5.34
C SER A 212 12.37 6.39 5.32
N SER A 213 11.49 6.66 6.28
CA SER A 213 10.96 7.99 6.61
C SER A 213 11.18 8.25 8.10
N GLY A 214 11.43 9.51 8.46
CA GLY A 214 11.58 9.95 9.86
C GLY A 214 12.92 9.68 10.55
N LEU A 215 13.84 8.94 9.92
CA LEU A 215 15.17 8.67 10.45
C LEU A 215 16.26 9.40 9.64
N GLU A 216 17.15 10.10 10.34
CA GLU A 216 18.38 10.66 9.78
C GLU A 216 19.48 9.58 9.69
N ASP A 217 20.37 9.66 8.70
CA ASP A 217 21.52 8.76 8.50
C ASP A 217 21.24 7.25 8.31
N VAL A 218 20.05 6.89 7.81
CA VAL A 218 19.71 5.49 7.49
C VAL A 218 20.54 4.94 6.33
N ARG A 219 21.15 3.77 6.55
CA ARG A 219 21.84 3.00 5.51
C ARG A 219 20.86 2.27 4.59
N ILE A 220 20.34 2.96 3.58
CA ILE A 220 19.62 2.33 2.47
C ILE A 220 20.54 1.31 1.77
N GLY A 221 19.99 0.15 1.44
CA GLY A 221 20.74 -0.97 0.85
C GLY A 221 21.45 -1.87 1.87
N LEU A 222 21.35 -1.60 3.17
CA LEU A 222 21.88 -2.50 4.21
C LEU A 222 21.25 -3.88 4.07
N GLU A 223 22.08 -4.91 3.94
CA GLU A 223 21.68 -6.31 3.84
C GLU A 223 21.90 -7.04 5.16
N THR A 224 20.90 -7.81 5.56
CA THR A 224 20.90 -8.64 6.78
C THR A 224 20.42 -10.05 6.46
N PRO A 225 20.87 -11.09 7.15
CA PRO A 225 20.34 -12.44 6.95
C PRO A 225 18.85 -12.51 7.35
N PHE A 226 18.03 -13.16 6.54
CA PHE A 226 16.60 -13.38 6.82
C PHE A 226 16.37 -14.14 8.13
N GLU A 227 17.31 -15.00 8.53
CA GLU A 227 17.25 -15.72 9.79
C GLU A 227 17.22 -14.80 11.02
N LYS A 228 17.88 -13.63 10.95
CA LYS A 228 17.80 -12.61 12.01
C LYS A 228 16.36 -12.11 12.17
N TRP A 229 15.64 -11.92 11.06
CA TRP A 229 14.26 -11.43 11.08
C TRP A 229 13.26 -12.47 11.55
N LYS A 230 13.42 -13.75 11.17
CA LYS A 230 12.56 -14.82 11.66
C LYS A 230 12.56 -14.93 13.19
N TRP A 231 13.72 -14.71 13.80
CA TRP A 231 13.86 -14.74 15.25
C TRP A 231 13.00 -13.67 15.95
N LEU A 232 12.63 -12.59 15.24
CA LEU A 232 11.74 -11.53 15.74
C LEU A 232 10.25 -11.90 15.69
N LEU A 233 9.90 -12.95 14.96
CA LEU A 233 8.50 -13.36 14.73
C LEU A 233 8.04 -14.37 15.79
N GLN A 234 8.26 -14.03 17.06
CA GLN A 234 7.86 -14.89 18.17
C GLN A 234 6.35 -14.78 18.41
N PRO A 235 5.64 -15.91 18.63
CA PRO A 235 4.20 -15.90 18.90
C PRO A 235 3.80 -15.03 20.10
N ASP A 236 4.64 -14.95 21.12
CA ASP A 236 4.39 -14.16 22.34
C ASP A 236 4.39 -12.64 22.06
N TRP A 237 5.05 -12.22 20.97
CA TRP A 237 5.16 -10.82 20.54
C TRP A 237 4.12 -10.45 19.49
N LEU A 238 3.38 -11.43 18.96
CA LEU A 238 2.34 -11.18 17.97
C LEU A 238 1.23 -10.30 18.56
N ARG A 239 0.85 -9.27 17.81
CA ARG A 239 -0.27 -8.38 18.07
C ARG A 239 -1.03 -8.20 16.76
N GLY A 240 -2.34 -8.45 16.78
CA GLY A 240 -3.10 -8.58 15.53
C GLY A 240 -2.78 -9.89 14.79
N GLU A 241 -2.68 -9.83 13.47
CA GLU A 241 -2.44 -11.00 12.61
C GLU A 241 -1.04 -11.03 11.99
N LEU A 242 -0.42 -9.86 11.79
CA LEU A 242 0.80 -9.67 11.00
C LEU A 242 1.88 -8.85 11.71
N SER A 243 1.53 -8.18 12.81
CA SER A 243 2.40 -7.27 13.54
C SER A 243 2.98 -7.89 14.81
N TYR A 244 4.23 -7.57 15.10
CA TYR A 244 4.99 -8.09 16.23
C TYR A 244 5.55 -6.92 17.02
N LEU A 245 5.08 -6.77 18.27
CA LEU A 245 5.59 -5.76 19.20
C LEU A 245 6.72 -6.38 20.01
N ILE A 246 7.94 -5.98 19.69
CA ILE A 246 9.16 -6.52 20.27
C ILE A 246 9.45 -5.78 21.58
N PRO A 247 9.62 -6.51 22.70
CA PRO A 247 9.84 -5.90 23.99
C PRO A 247 11.29 -5.40 24.13
N PRO A 248 11.54 -4.44 25.03
CA PRO A 248 12.83 -3.78 25.18
C PRO A 248 13.94 -4.70 25.73
N ASP A 249 13.57 -5.79 26.37
CA ASP A 249 14.50 -6.80 26.90
C ASP A 249 14.84 -7.91 25.89
N ALA A 250 14.29 -7.83 24.67
CA ALA A 250 14.66 -8.74 23.60
C ALA A 250 16.18 -8.62 23.32
N PRO A 251 16.95 -9.74 23.28
CA PRO A 251 18.39 -9.72 23.04
C PRO A 251 18.75 -9.38 21.59
N ILE A 252 18.40 -8.17 21.15
CA ILE A 252 18.62 -7.66 19.80
C ILE A 252 19.51 -6.42 19.90
N GLU A 253 20.60 -6.44 19.15
CA GLU A 253 21.37 -5.23 18.89
C GLU A 253 20.72 -4.52 17.69
N TRP A 254 19.98 -3.47 17.99
CA TRP A 254 19.43 -2.54 17.01
C TRP A 254 20.55 -1.63 16.50
N SER A 255 20.64 -1.48 15.18
CA SER A 255 21.47 -0.44 14.57
C SER A 255 20.60 0.80 14.34
N ASP A 256 21.10 1.99 14.64
CA ASP A 256 20.42 3.27 14.41
C ASP A 256 19.28 3.55 15.41
N VAL A 257 19.47 3.27 16.71
CA VAL A 257 18.49 3.57 17.78
C VAL A 257 18.60 5.04 18.21
N PRO A 258 17.51 5.83 18.11
CA PRO A 258 17.48 7.17 18.66
C PRO A 258 17.52 7.15 20.20
N ASP A 259 18.20 8.13 20.80
CA ASP A 259 18.34 8.26 22.25
C ASP A 259 17.04 8.83 22.85
N ILE A 260 16.07 7.96 23.15
CA ILE A 260 14.77 8.32 23.76
C ILE A 260 14.85 8.06 25.27
N PRO A 261 14.47 9.03 26.13
CA PRO A 261 14.47 8.83 27.58
C PRO A 261 13.58 7.66 28.01
N HIS A 262 14.13 6.74 28.83
CA HIS A 262 13.34 5.67 29.45
C HIS A 262 12.28 6.25 30.39
N SER A 263 11.04 5.79 30.22
CA SER A 263 9.92 6.05 31.11
C SER A 263 9.69 4.85 32.03
N ASP A 264 9.29 5.10 33.27
CA ASP A 264 8.88 4.04 34.22
C ASP A 264 7.42 3.58 34.00
N ASP A 265 6.67 4.22 33.10
CA ASP A 265 5.30 3.82 32.72
C ASP A 265 5.36 2.55 31.84
N PRO A 266 4.77 1.41 32.26
CA PRO A 266 4.79 0.17 31.48
C PRO A 266 4.08 0.28 30.13
N ASP A 267 3.20 1.27 29.96
CA ASP A 267 2.50 1.52 28.69
C ASP A 267 3.23 2.55 27.82
N ALA A 268 4.38 3.07 28.26
CA ALA A 268 5.15 4.02 27.47
C ALA A 268 6.02 3.33 26.42
N TRP A 269 6.10 3.96 25.26
CA TRP A 269 7.07 3.58 24.24
C TRP A 269 8.49 3.88 24.74
N SER A 270 9.44 2.98 24.47
CA SER A 270 10.87 3.19 24.73
C SER A 270 11.68 2.97 23.45
N ALA A 271 12.91 3.51 23.41
CA ALA A 271 13.83 3.34 22.28
C ALA A 271 14.15 1.87 21.95
N ASP A 272 13.97 0.97 22.91
CA ASP A 272 14.27 -0.45 22.75
C ASP A 272 13.08 -1.27 22.23
N HIS A 273 11.88 -0.67 22.17
CA HIS A 273 10.73 -1.26 21.49
C HIS A 273 10.91 -1.19 19.98
N ALA A 274 10.34 -2.17 19.28
CA ALA A 274 10.16 -2.11 17.84
C ALA A 274 8.83 -2.75 17.45
N LEU A 275 8.11 -2.12 16.52
CA LEU A 275 6.91 -2.71 15.93
C LEU A 275 7.22 -3.13 14.49
N ILE A 276 7.14 -4.44 14.24
CA ILE A 276 7.43 -5.03 12.93
C ILE A 276 6.19 -5.70 12.37
N THR A 277 5.77 -5.27 11.18
CA THR A 277 4.68 -5.88 10.41
C THR A 277 5.25 -6.67 9.24
N THR A 278 4.78 -7.89 9.07
CA THR A 278 5.20 -8.76 7.95
C THR A 278 4.52 -8.37 6.64
N LEU A 279 5.28 -8.40 5.55
CA LEU A 279 4.77 -8.26 4.19
C LEU A 279 4.71 -9.65 3.55
N LEU A 280 3.51 -10.10 3.19
CA LEU A 280 3.27 -11.43 2.59
C LEU A 280 2.94 -11.34 1.10
N ASP A 281 3.20 -12.41 0.36
CA ASP A 281 2.64 -12.61 -0.99
C ASP A 281 1.33 -13.42 -0.98
N GLY A 282 0.79 -13.70 -2.17
CA GLY A 282 -0.46 -14.44 -2.34
C GLY A 282 -0.42 -15.91 -1.91
N GLU A 283 0.77 -16.47 -1.65
CA GLU A 283 0.95 -17.82 -1.11
C GLU A 283 1.18 -17.81 0.41
N GLY A 284 1.24 -16.61 1.02
CA GLY A 284 1.51 -16.44 2.45
C GLY A 284 2.99 -16.41 2.80
N GLU A 285 3.89 -16.35 1.81
CA GLU A 285 5.32 -16.27 2.05
C GLU A 285 5.75 -14.85 2.40
N ILE A 286 6.68 -14.73 3.35
CA ILE A 286 7.23 -13.43 3.76
C ILE A 286 8.10 -12.89 2.64
N VAL A 287 7.69 -11.77 2.05
CA VAL A 287 8.43 -11.01 1.03
C VAL A 287 9.14 -9.78 1.58
N GLY A 288 8.86 -9.39 2.82
CA GLY A 288 9.51 -8.27 3.46
C GLY A 288 8.92 -7.92 4.82
N PHE A 289 9.34 -6.77 5.33
CA PHE A 289 8.98 -6.23 6.63
C PHE A 289 8.77 -4.73 6.52
N LEU A 290 7.79 -4.25 7.27
CA LEU A 290 7.64 -2.86 7.60
C LEU A 290 7.95 -2.71 9.09
N SER A 291 8.88 -1.82 9.43
CA SER A 291 9.18 -1.46 10.82
C SER A 291 8.70 -0.03 11.05
N VAL A 292 8.02 0.21 12.16
CA VAL A 292 7.60 1.55 12.57
C VAL A 292 8.00 1.80 14.01
N ASP A 293 8.43 3.02 14.28
CA ASP A 293 8.95 3.43 15.59
C ASP A 293 8.47 4.84 15.94
N GLU A 294 8.70 5.23 17.21
CA GLU A 294 8.40 6.57 17.73
C GLU A 294 6.95 7.01 17.49
N PRO A 295 5.96 6.35 18.12
CA PRO A 295 4.59 6.82 18.11
C PRO A 295 4.51 8.25 18.69
N HIS A 296 3.76 9.15 18.04
CA HIS A 296 3.61 10.54 18.48
C HIS A 296 2.92 10.63 19.84
N SER A 297 2.06 9.65 20.17
CA SER A 297 1.47 9.48 21.49
C SER A 297 2.50 9.19 22.60
N GLY A 298 3.68 8.68 22.24
CA GLY A 298 4.70 8.21 23.19
C GLY A 298 4.28 6.97 23.98
N ARG A 299 3.17 6.32 23.61
CA ARG A 299 2.64 5.12 24.26
C ARG A 299 2.77 3.92 23.35
N LEU A 300 2.72 2.73 23.93
CA LEU A 300 2.58 1.50 23.15
C LEU A 300 1.28 1.57 22.33
N PRO A 301 1.31 1.12 21.06
CA PRO A 301 0.15 1.19 20.19
C PRO A 301 -0.96 0.27 20.68
N ASP A 302 -2.19 0.78 20.65
CA ASP A 302 -3.38 0.00 20.97
C ASP A 302 -3.82 -0.90 19.79
N ASP A 303 -4.85 -1.72 20.04
CA ASP A 303 -5.35 -2.68 19.05
C ASP A 303 -5.88 -1.97 17.79
N ASP A 304 -6.49 -0.79 17.93
CA ASP A 304 -7.01 -0.01 16.80
C ASP A 304 -5.86 0.53 15.92
N GLN A 305 -4.77 1.01 16.54
CA GLN A 305 -3.56 1.46 15.85
C GLN A 305 -2.86 0.31 15.13
N ILE A 306 -2.81 -0.88 15.75
CA ILE A 306 -2.25 -2.08 15.12
C ILE A 306 -3.11 -2.51 13.93
N GLU A 307 -4.44 -2.52 14.07
CA GLU A 307 -5.35 -2.87 12.96
C GLU A 307 -5.21 -1.89 11.79
N GLN A 308 -5.09 -0.59 12.06
CA GLN A 308 -4.84 0.43 11.03
C GLN A 308 -3.50 0.21 10.31
N LEU A 309 -2.43 -0.09 11.05
CA LEU A 309 -1.12 -0.39 10.49
C LEU A 309 -1.17 -1.64 9.61
N GLU A 310 -1.84 -2.71 10.05
CA GLU A 310 -1.99 -3.94 9.27
C GLU A 310 -2.82 -3.74 8.01
N LEU A 311 -3.89 -2.94 8.08
CA LEU A 311 -4.68 -2.58 6.91
C LEU A 311 -3.82 -1.86 5.87
N TYR A 312 -2.99 -0.92 6.32
CA TYR A 312 -2.05 -0.22 5.45
C TYR A 312 -0.99 -1.17 4.88
N ALA A 313 -0.42 -2.03 5.72
CA ALA A 313 0.58 -3.03 5.31
C ALA A 313 0.02 -3.99 4.25
N ARG A 314 -1.23 -4.44 4.36
CA ARG A 314 -1.87 -5.28 3.33
C ARG A 314 -2.05 -4.56 2.00
N GLN A 315 -2.38 -3.27 2.03
CA GLN A 315 -2.49 -2.46 0.81
C GLN A 315 -1.13 -2.29 0.13
N VAL A 316 -0.11 -2.02 0.95
CA VAL A 316 1.29 -1.96 0.54
C VAL A 316 1.74 -3.27 -0.09
N GLN A 317 1.46 -4.41 0.54
CA GLN A 317 1.79 -5.75 0.02
C GLN A 317 1.31 -5.94 -1.42
N VAL A 318 0.05 -5.59 -1.73
CA VAL A 318 -0.53 -5.74 -3.08
C VAL A 318 0.18 -4.85 -4.10
N ALA A 319 0.32 -3.56 -3.81
CA ALA A 319 0.99 -2.62 -4.71
C ALA A 319 2.44 -3.04 -4.97
N PHE A 320 3.11 -3.49 -3.92
CA PHE A 320 4.49 -3.88 -3.92
C PHE A 320 4.75 -5.19 -4.70
N VAL A 321 3.94 -6.24 -4.47
CA VAL A 321 4.03 -7.50 -5.22
C VAL A 321 3.77 -7.24 -6.71
N ASN A 322 2.76 -6.42 -7.04
CA ASN A 322 2.48 -6.05 -8.43
C ASN A 322 3.64 -5.29 -9.08
N ALA A 323 4.22 -4.31 -8.38
CA ALA A 323 5.37 -3.57 -8.88
C ALA A 323 6.59 -4.48 -9.09
N ARG A 324 6.84 -5.44 -8.18
CA ARG A 324 7.93 -6.42 -8.32
C ARG A 324 7.73 -7.32 -9.54
N LEU A 325 6.52 -7.84 -9.73
CA LEU A 325 6.18 -8.66 -10.90
C LEU A 325 6.33 -7.86 -12.19
N TYR A 326 5.88 -6.61 -12.20
CA TYR A 326 6.00 -5.73 -13.35
C TYR A 326 7.46 -5.39 -13.66
N ASP A 327 8.28 -5.01 -12.67
CA ASP A 327 9.69 -4.72 -12.92
C ASP A 327 10.46 -5.98 -13.33
N ALA A 328 10.18 -7.15 -12.74
CA ALA A 328 10.76 -8.40 -13.18
C ALA A 328 10.37 -8.74 -14.64
N ALA A 329 9.10 -8.59 -15.01
CA ALA A 329 8.62 -8.77 -16.37
C ALA A 329 9.27 -7.77 -17.34
N ARG A 330 9.41 -6.51 -16.93
CA ARG A 330 10.06 -5.45 -17.69
C ARG A 330 11.54 -5.75 -17.89
N GLN A 331 12.26 -6.09 -16.83
CA GLN A 331 13.68 -6.48 -16.90
C GLN A 331 13.87 -7.70 -17.79
N ALA A 332 13.03 -8.74 -17.66
CA ALA A 332 13.07 -9.91 -18.53
C ALA A 332 12.76 -9.56 -20.00
N ALA A 333 11.86 -8.60 -20.23
CA ALA A 333 11.54 -8.14 -21.57
C ALA A 333 12.67 -7.27 -22.17
N GLU A 334 13.41 -6.52 -21.36
CA GLU A 334 14.37 -5.49 -21.82
C GLU A 334 15.85 -5.91 -21.76
N ARG A 335 16.22 -6.84 -20.87
CA ARG A 335 17.61 -7.20 -20.58
C ARG A 335 17.93 -8.64 -20.94
N ASP A 336 19.20 -8.91 -21.17
CA ASP A 336 19.78 -10.24 -21.29
C ASP A 336 20.06 -10.80 -19.88
N SER A 337 19.55 -11.99 -19.58
CA SER A 337 19.61 -12.57 -18.22
C SER A 337 21.02 -12.93 -17.76
N LEU A 338 21.96 -13.14 -18.68
CA LEU A 338 23.32 -13.54 -18.34
C LEU A 338 24.23 -12.33 -18.05
N THR A 339 24.16 -11.32 -18.92
CA THR A 339 25.06 -10.15 -18.91
C THR A 339 24.45 -8.92 -18.25
N GLY A 340 23.13 -8.89 -18.06
CA GLY A 340 22.40 -7.71 -17.58
C GLY A 340 22.33 -6.56 -18.59
N LEU A 341 22.93 -6.69 -19.78
CA LEU A 341 22.84 -5.70 -20.86
C LEU A 341 21.43 -5.63 -21.43
N ARG A 342 21.15 -4.58 -22.21
CA ARG A 342 19.89 -4.51 -22.96
C ARG A 342 19.89 -5.57 -24.05
N ASN A 343 18.74 -6.18 -24.30
CA ASN A 343 18.64 -7.30 -25.24
C ASN A 343 18.43 -6.82 -26.69
N ARG A 344 18.39 -7.79 -27.63
CA ARG A 344 18.16 -7.55 -29.07
C ARG A 344 16.92 -6.72 -29.36
N ARG A 345 15.81 -6.93 -28.62
CA ARG A 345 14.56 -6.20 -28.84
C ARG A 345 14.74 -4.71 -28.55
N MET A 346 15.42 -4.39 -27.45
CA MET A 346 15.71 -3.01 -27.08
C MET A 346 16.71 -2.33 -28.00
N PHE A 347 17.69 -3.08 -28.54
CA PHE A 347 18.58 -2.55 -29.56
C PHE A 347 17.81 -1.97 -30.76
N TRP A 348 16.89 -2.75 -31.33
CA TRP A 348 16.13 -2.30 -32.51
C TRP A 348 15.21 -1.12 -32.21
N ALA A 349 14.55 -1.13 -31.05
CA ALA A 349 13.69 -0.02 -30.64
C ALA A 349 14.47 1.30 -30.52
N ASP A 350 15.63 1.26 -29.87
CA ASP A 350 16.47 2.44 -29.65
C ASP A 350 17.16 2.93 -30.92
N LEU A 351 17.54 2.01 -31.81
CA LEU A 351 18.11 2.38 -33.11
C LEU A 351 17.07 3.15 -33.93
N GLU A 352 15.83 2.68 -33.97
CA GLU A 352 14.74 3.35 -34.68
C GLU A 352 14.42 4.72 -34.07
N GLU A 353 14.44 4.83 -32.74
CA GLU A 353 14.31 6.11 -32.03
C GLU A 353 15.39 7.10 -32.48
N LEU A 354 16.67 6.71 -32.46
CA LEU A 354 17.79 7.57 -32.87
C LEU A 354 17.70 8.00 -34.34
N ILE A 355 17.28 7.09 -35.23
CA ILE A 355 17.05 7.41 -36.64
C ILE A 355 15.91 8.43 -36.78
N SER A 356 14.80 8.23 -36.09
CA SER A 356 13.62 9.11 -36.18
C SER A 356 13.89 10.53 -35.68
N THR A 357 14.73 10.67 -34.65
CA THR A 357 15.15 11.98 -34.11
C THR A 357 16.15 12.70 -35.03
N GLY A 358 16.73 12.00 -36.01
CA GLY A 358 17.76 12.54 -36.89
C GLY A 358 19.09 12.83 -36.18
N SER A 359 19.27 12.32 -34.97
CA SER A 359 20.48 12.55 -34.17
C SER A 359 21.70 11.91 -34.85
N ALA A 360 22.86 12.56 -34.75
CA ALA A 360 24.12 11.94 -35.16
C ALA A 360 24.47 10.82 -34.16
N PHE A 361 24.85 9.66 -34.65
CA PHE A 361 25.32 8.55 -33.82
C PHE A 361 26.23 7.61 -34.62
N ALA A 362 27.00 6.82 -33.89
CA ALA A 362 27.72 5.67 -34.41
C ALA A 362 27.10 4.37 -33.86
N LEU A 363 27.04 3.35 -34.70
CA LEU A 363 26.65 1.99 -34.37
C LEU A 363 27.89 1.11 -34.46
N ALA A 364 28.14 0.28 -33.45
CA ALA A 364 29.18 -0.72 -33.48
C ALA A 364 28.62 -2.12 -33.27
N VAL A 365 28.99 -3.05 -34.15
CA VAL A 365 28.71 -4.49 -34.03
C VAL A 365 30.00 -5.18 -33.64
N ILE A 366 29.93 -6.00 -32.58
CA ILE A 366 31.08 -6.55 -31.87
C ILE A 366 30.86 -8.05 -31.71
N ASP A 367 31.91 -8.83 -31.91
CA ASP A 367 31.89 -10.27 -31.70
C ASP A 367 33.16 -10.71 -30.97
N ILE A 368 33.01 -11.67 -30.04
CA ILE A 368 34.13 -12.24 -29.30
C ILE A 368 34.86 -13.25 -30.18
N ASP A 369 36.13 -12.98 -30.44
CA ASP A 369 36.95 -13.86 -31.26
C ASP A 369 37.14 -15.23 -30.60
N ASP A 370 36.91 -16.29 -31.38
CA ASP A 370 37.14 -17.69 -30.98
C ASP A 370 36.39 -18.13 -29.71
N PHE A 371 35.24 -17.52 -29.41
CA PHE A 371 34.46 -17.82 -28.21
C PHE A 371 34.02 -19.28 -28.09
N LYS A 372 33.71 -19.94 -29.21
CA LYS A 372 33.49 -21.40 -29.23
C LYS A 372 34.69 -22.17 -28.66
N GLY A 373 35.91 -21.77 -28.99
CA GLY A 373 37.13 -22.37 -28.45
C GLY A 373 37.25 -22.21 -26.94
N VAL A 374 36.84 -21.06 -26.39
CA VAL A 374 36.76 -20.85 -24.93
C VAL A 374 35.78 -21.83 -24.29
N ASN A 375 34.58 -22.00 -24.85
CA ASN A 375 33.61 -22.97 -24.35
C ASN A 375 34.11 -24.41 -24.45
N ASP A 376 34.68 -24.77 -25.59
CA ASP A 376 35.14 -26.14 -25.86
C ASP A 376 36.34 -26.52 -24.94
N GLN A 377 37.21 -25.56 -24.61
CA GLN A 377 38.40 -25.79 -23.79
C GLN A 377 38.15 -25.66 -22.28
N HIS A 378 37.28 -24.74 -21.85
CA HIS A 378 37.11 -24.38 -20.43
C HIS A 378 35.71 -24.65 -19.89
N GLY A 379 34.77 -25.06 -20.75
CA GLY A 379 33.38 -25.32 -20.41
C GLY A 379 32.51 -24.06 -20.37
N HIS A 380 31.20 -24.28 -20.46
CA HIS A 380 30.20 -23.19 -20.52
C HIS A 380 30.24 -22.24 -19.33
N ALA A 381 30.58 -22.71 -18.13
CA ALA A 381 30.67 -21.84 -16.95
C ALA A 381 31.74 -20.74 -17.12
N VAL A 382 32.88 -21.06 -17.75
CA VAL A 382 33.93 -20.07 -18.05
C VAL A 382 33.52 -19.20 -19.23
N GLY A 383 32.82 -19.75 -20.23
CA GLY A 383 32.22 -18.95 -21.31
C GLY A 383 31.22 -17.91 -20.79
N ASP A 384 30.38 -18.28 -19.84
CA ASP A 384 29.44 -17.37 -19.18
C ASP A 384 30.16 -16.28 -18.38
N GLN A 385 31.29 -16.60 -17.74
CA GLN A 385 32.14 -15.60 -17.09
C GLN A 385 32.81 -14.67 -18.10
N ALA A 386 33.26 -15.20 -19.25
CA ALA A 386 33.80 -14.40 -20.35
C ALA A 386 32.77 -13.42 -20.92
N LEU A 387 31.53 -13.84 -21.12
CA LEU A 387 30.44 -12.98 -21.59
C LEU A 387 30.14 -11.84 -20.60
N ARG A 388 30.08 -12.15 -19.30
CA ARG A 388 29.93 -11.12 -18.25
C ARG A 388 31.13 -10.18 -18.21
N HIS A 389 32.34 -10.69 -18.41
CA HIS A 389 33.54 -9.88 -18.43
C HIS A 389 33.53 -8.88 -19.60
N VAL A 390 33.19 -9.33 -20.81
CA VAL A 390 33.05 -8.47 -21.98
C VAL A 390 31.98 -7.41 -21.77
N ALA A 391 30.81 -7.79 -21.23
CA ALA A 391 29.75 -6.84 -20.90
C ALA A 391 30.22 -5.74 -19.93
N ASP A 392 30.88 -6.11 -18.82
CA ASP A 392 31.45 -5.15 -17.86
C ASP A 392 32.47 -4.21 -18.52
N ARG A 393 33.35 -4.74 -19.38
CA ARG A 393 34.36 -3.91 -20.08
C ARG A 393 33.75 -2.93 -21.07
N LEU A 394 32.72 -3.34 -21.79
CA LEU A 394 32.00 -2.45 -22.71
C LEU A 394 31.33 -1.32 -21.91
N VAL A 395 30.55 -1.65 -20.87
CA VAL A 395 29.85 -0.65 -20.04
C VAL A 395 30.82 0.34 -19.40
N ARG A 396 31.93 -0.13 -18.83
CA ARG A 396 32.95 0.75 -18.21
C ARG A 396 33.68 1.63 -19.22
N SER A 397 33.70 1.24 -20.48
CA SER A 397 34.34 2.01 -21.54
C SER A 397 33.40 3.03 -22.18
N THR A 398 32.09 2.87 -21.99
CA THR A 398 31.04 3.75 -22.54
C THR A 398 30.64 4.88 -21.59
N ARG A 399 30.07 5.97 -22.13
CA ARG A 399 29.49 7.08 -21.36
C ARG A 399 28.06 6.76 -20.94
N HIS A 400 27.48 7.55 -20.03
CA HIS A 400 26.10 7.33 -19.56
C HIS A 400 25.04 7.43 -20.69
N THR A 401 25.32 8.17 -21.76
CA THR A 401 24.43 8.33 -22.93
C THR A 401 24.52 7.17 -23.91
N ASP A 402 25.63 6.44 -23.88
CA ASP A 402 25.87 5.32 -24.78
C ASP A 402 25.08 4.11 -24.28
N ARG A 403 24.68 3.25 -25.21
CA ARG A 403 23.82 2.11 -24.91
C ARG A 403 24.47 0.84 -25.41
N THR A 404 24.67 -0.13 -24.51
CA THR A 404 25.32 -1.42 -24.81
C THR A 404 24.30 -2.55 -24.76
N TYR A 405 24.41 -3.48 -25.71
CA TYR A 405 23.46 -4.54 -25.95
C TYR A 405 24.15 -5.88 -26.14
N ARG A 406 23.45 -6.95 -25.81
CA ARG A 406 23.73 -8.30 -26.30
C ARG A 406 22.63 -8.72 -27.27
N VAL A 407 23.00 -8.98 -28.52
CA VAL A 407 22.03 -9.25 -29.60
C VAL A 407 22.04 -10.70 -30.05
N GLY A 408 23.10 -11.45 -29.73
CA GLY A 408 23.27 -12.87 -30.05
C GLY A 408 24.04 -13.62 -28.96
N GLY A 409 24.55 -14.81 -29.31
CA GLY A 409 25.26 -15.67 -28.38
C GLY A 409 26.56 -15.04 -27.87
N GLU A 410 27.41 -14.59 -28.79
CA GLU A 410 28.70 -13.92 -28.53
C GLU A 410 28.77 -12.52 -29.15
N GLU A 411 27.62 -12.02 -29.60
CA GLU A 411 27.48 -10.76 -30.35
C GLU A 411 26.94 -9.64 -29.47
N PHE A 412 27.65 -8.52 -29.47
CA PHE A 412 27.33 -7.31 -28.74
C PHE A 412 27.16 -6.15 -29.71
N VAL A 413 26.37 -5.17 -29.29
CA VAL A 413 26.19 -3.92 -30.04
C VAL A 413 26.37 -2.75 -29.11
N VAL A 414 26.96 -1.67 -29.60
CA VAL A 414 27.03 -0.39 -28.89
C VAL A 414 26.46 0.70 -29.79
N LEU A 415 25.50 1.45 -29.27
CA LEU A 415 25.01 2.70 -29.84
C LEU A 415 25.66 3.86 -29.10
N LEU A 416 26.29 4.78 -29.85
CA LEU A 416 26.98 5.95 -29.32
C LEU A 416 26.32 7.24 -29.86
N PRO A 417 25.26 7.74 -29.19
CA PRO A 417 24.60 8.99 -29.56
C PRO A 417 25.55 10.19 -29.45
N GLY A 418 25.53 11.07 -30.44
CA GLY A 418 26.37 12.26 -30.51
C GLY A 418 27.82 11.99 -30.96
N SER A 419 28.19 10.73 -31.22
CA SER A 419 29.54 10.34 -31.62
C SER A 419 29.65 9.98 -33.10
N GLY A 420 30.80 10.30 -33.68
CA GLY A 420 31.25 9.78 -34.98
C GLY A 420 32.15 8.55 -34.83
N ALA A 421 32.61 8.03 -35.97
CA ALA A 421 33.45 6.85 -36.11
C ALA A 421 34.72 6.95 -35.27
N THR A 422 35.43 8.08 -35.31
CA THR A 422 36.70 8.26 -34.58
C THR A 422 36.50 8.14 -33.07
N GLU A 423 35.43 8.72 -32.53
CA GLU A 423 35.12 8.60 -31.10
C GLU A 423 34.70 7.19 -30.73
N ALA A 424 33.87 6.57 -31.57
CA ALA A 424 33.45 5.17 -31.39
C ALA A 424 34.65 4.22 -31.43
N MET A 425 35.59 4.40 -32.35
CA MET A 425 36.83 3.63 -32.42
C MET A 425 37.62 3.76 -31.11
N ALA A 426 37.81 4.99 -30.60
CA ALA A 426 38.56 5.19 -29.35
C ALA A 426 37.89 4.53 -28.13
N VAL A 427 36.55 4.52 -28.06
CA VAL A 427 35.79 3.82 -27.01
C VAL A 427 36.03 2.31 -27.10
N LEU A 428 35.98 1.74 -28.30
CA LEU A 428 36.07 0.29 -28.51
C LEU A 428 37.49 -0.25 -28.46
N ASP A 429 38.48 0.53 -28.89
CA ASP A 429 39.90 0.21 -28.68
C ASP A 429 40.24 0.16 -27.19
N ARG A 430 39.69 1.10 -26.39
CA ARG A 430 39.84 1.08 -24.92
C ARG A 430 39.20 -0.17 -24.31
N ALA A 431 38.01 -0.54 -24.76
CA ALA A 431 37.33 -1.76 -24.29
C ALA A 431 38.14 -3.02 -24.65
N ALA A 432 38.62 -3.12 -25.89
CA ALA A 432 39.44 -4.23 -26.36
C ALA A 432 40.78 -4.32 -25.61
N ALA A 433 41.47 -3.20 -25.39
CA ALA A 433 42.72 -3.16 -24.62
C ALA A 433 42.53 -3.65 -23.17
N ALA A 434 41.38 -3.33 -22.55
CA ALA A 434 41.05 -3.77 -21.19
C ALA A 434 40.73 -5.28 -21.09
N LEU A 435 40.39 -5.93 -22.20
CA LEU A 435 40.11 -7.37 -22.29
C LEU A 435 41.36 -8.22 -22.57
N GLY A 436 42.36 -7.65 -23.25
CA GLY A 436 43.60 -8.36 -23.60
C GLY A 436 44.46 -8.78 -22.40
N ALA A 437 44.15 -8.30 -21.19
CA ALA A 437 44.82 -8.71 -19.96
C ALA A 437 44.07 -9.88 -19.30
N ALA A 438 44.67 -11.08 -19.34
CA ALA A 438 44.13 -12.26 -18.66
C ALA A 438 43.95 -12.00 -17.16
N ARG A 439 42.87 -12.51 -16.59
CA ARG A 439 42.64 -12.56 -15.14
C ARG A 439 42.55 -14.02 -14.72
N ASP A 440 42.85 -14.32 -13.45
CA ASP A 440 42.92 -15.70 -12.93
C ASP A 440 41.65 -16.54 -13.17
N ALA A 441 40.50 -15.90 -13.48
CA ALA A 441 39.22 -16.55 -13.75
C ALA A 441 38.76 -16.56 -15.23
N VAL A 442 39.37 -15.77 -16.13
CA VAL A 442 38.90 -15.64 -17.53
C VAL A 442 40.10 -15.55 -18.49
N PRO A 443 40.15 -16.35 -19.57
CA PRO A 443 41.23 -16.28 -20.56
C PRO A 443 41.31 -14.89 -21.21
N ALA A 444 42.45 -14.56 -21.80
CA ALA A 444 42.58 -13.34 -22.61
C ALA A 444 41.63 -13.42 -23.81
N LEU A 445 40.86 -12.36 -24.04
CA LEU A 445 39.87 -12.29 -25.12
C LEU A 445 40.25 -11.16 -26.07
N THR A 446 39.95 -11.35 -27.35
CA THR A 446 39.99 -10.28 -28.35
C THR A 446 38.62 -10.09 -28.97
N LEU A 447 38.38 -8.88 -29.48
CA LEU A 447 37.12 -8.51 -30.12
C LEU A 447 37.38 -8.15 -31.57
N SER A 448 36.51 -8.63 -32.45
CA SER A 448 36.36 -8.10 -33.80
C SER A 448 35.18 -7.14 -33.81
N THR A 449 35.41 -5.93 -34.31
CA THR A 449 34.43 -4.83 -34.22
C THR A 449 34.28 -4.14 -35.58
N GLY A 450 33.04 -3.90 -35.98
CA GLY A 450 32.68 -3.09 -37.13
C GLY A 450 31.87 -1.86 -36.73
N ILE A 451 32.17 -0.70 -37.30
CA ILE A 451 31.48 0.56 -36.99
C ILE A 451 30.77 1.09 -38.23
N ALA A 452 29.55 1.62 -38.05
CA ALA A 452 28.82 2.40 -39.04
C ALA A 452 28.36 3.73 -38.44
N GLU A 453 28.69 4.85 -39.08
CA GLU A 453 28.09 6.16 -38.79
C GLU A 453 26.73 6.33 -39.49
N HIS A 454 25.74 6.81 -38.74
CA HIS A 454 24.38 7.10 -39.26
C HIS A 454 24.40 8.01 -40.48
N SER A 455 25.17 9.11 -40.43
CA SER A 455 25.20 10.12 -41.49
C SER A 455 25.82 9.64 -42.82
N ARG A 456 26.52 8.49 -42.82
CA ARG A 456 27.29 8.01 -43.97
C ARG A 456 26.83 6.67 -44.52
N HIS A 457 26.47 5.72 -43.65
CA HIS A 457 26.38 4.31 -44.05
C HIS A 457 24.95 3.77 -44.15
N GLY A 458 23.92 4.59 -43.90
CA GLY A 458 22.53 4.15 -44.06
C GLY A 458 21.52 5.10 -43.45
N ARG A 459 20.26 5.00 -43.90
CA ARG A 459 19.13 5.76 -43.35
C ARG A 459 18.08 4.90 -42.65
N THR A 460 18.31 3.58 -42.63
CA THR A 460 17.44 2.60 -41.97
C THR A 460 18.27 1.76 -41.01
N GLY A 461 17.62 1.21 -39.98
CA GLY A 461 18.30 0.38 -39.00
C GLY A 461 19.02 -0.81 -39.64
N ASP A 462 18.36 -1.51 -40.56
CA ASP A 462 18.93 -2.64 -41.28
C ASP A 462 20.17 -2.27 -42.11
N ALA A 463 20.15 -1.13 -42.79
CA ALA A 463 21.30 -0.69 -43.59
C ALA A 463 22.53 -0.40 -42.71
N LEU A 464 22.31 0.27 -41.58
CA LEU A 464 23.37 0.58 -40.62
C LEU A 464 23.92 -0.68 -39.96
N PHE A 465 23.04 -1.58 -39.51
CA PHE A 465 23.44 -2.85 -38.91
C PHE A 465 24.25 -3.70 -39.89
N ASN A 466 23.77 -3.86 -41.13
CA ASN A 466 24.48 -4.62 -42.15
C ASN A 466 25.85 -4.01 -42.52
N ALA A 467 25.95 -2.67 -42.55
CA ALA A 467 27.22 -1.99 -42.81
C ALA A 467 28.24 -2.25 -41.68
N ALA A 468 27.81 -2.13 -40.42
CA ALA A 468 28.66 -2.42 -39.27
C ALA A 468 29.02 -3.92 -39.18
N ASP A 469 28.07 -4.82 -39.41
CA ASP A 469 28.30 -6.27 -39.42
C ASP A 469 29.29 -6.69 -40.52
N THR A 470 29.17 -6.10 -41.72
CA THR A 470 30.13 -6.32 -42.81
C THR A 470 31.53 -5.86 -42.42
N ALA A 471 31.66 -4.70 -41.77
CA ALA A 471 32.94 -4.19 -41.28
C ALA A 471 33.54 -5.09 -40.19
N MET A 472 32.71 -5.61 -39.28
CA MET A 472 33.14 -6.57 -38.26
C MET A 472 33.65 -7.86 -38.89
N TYR A 473 32.97 -8.35 -39.93
CA TYR A 473 33.40 -9.51 -40.67
C TYR A 473 34.74 -9.29 -41.40
N VAL A 474 34.98 -8.07 -41.91
CA VAL A 474 36.29 -7.66 -42.44
C VAL A 474 37.35 -7.68 -41.32
N ALA A 475 37.03 -7.22 -40.12
CA ALA A 475 37.94 -7.29 -38.96
C ALA A 475 38.35 -8.75 -38.66
N LYS A 476 37.39 -9.68 -38.64
CA LYS A 476 37.64 -11.12 -38.47
C LYS A 476 38.58 -11.66 -39.55
N ARG A 477 38.33 -11.34 -40.83
CA ARG A 477 39.16 -11.79 -41.96
C ARG A 477 40.55 -11.16 -41.99
N ALA A 478 40.70 -9.95 -41.47
CA ALA A 478 41.97 -9.25 -41.42
C ALA A 478 42.90 -9.72 -40.29
N GLY A 479 42.50 -10.75 -39.52
CA GLY A 479 43.29 -11.32 -38.43
C GLY A 479 42.77 -10.99 -37.04
N LYS A 480 41.50 -10.59 -36.91
CA LYS A 480 40.79 -10.42 -35.63
C LYS A 480 41.36 -9.30 -34.74
N GLY A 481 40.80 -9.13 -33.53
CA GLY A 481 41.33 -8.25 -32.48
C GLY A 481 41.45 -6.78 -32.88
N ARG A 482 40.49 -6.27 -33.66
CA ARG A 482 40.57 -4.92 -34.22
C ARG A 482 39.20 -4.32 -34.52
N VAL A 483 39.22 -3.00 -34.70
CA VAL A 483 38.08 -2.19 -35.12
C VAL A 483 38.21 -1.83 -36.60
N VAL A 484 37.13 -1.95 -37.37
CA VAL A 484 37.06 -1.57 -38.78
C VAL A 484 35.85 -0.66 -39.00
N LEU A 485 36.02 0.42 -39.76
CA LEU A 485 34.93 1.30 -40.19
C LEU A 485 34.29 0.75 -41.47
N ALA A 486 32.97 0.82 -41.57
CA ALA A 486 32.21 0.53 -42.78
C ALA A 486 32.70 1.37 -43.98
N SER A 487 32.65 0.78 -45.16
CA SER A 487 33.18 1.36 -46.42
C SER A 487 32.10 2.04 -47.24
#